data_AF-A0A1G0EZ21-F1
#
_entry.id   AF-A0A1G0EZ21-F1
#
_cell.length_a   1.000
_cell.length_b   1.000
_cell.length_c   1.000
_cell.angle_alpha   90.00
_cell.angle_beta   90.00
_cell.angle_gamma   90.00
#
_symmetry.space_group_name_H-M   'P 1'
#
loop_
_entity.id
_entity.type
_entity.pdbx_description
1 polymer ?
#
loop_
_entity_poly.entity_id
_entity_poly.type
_entity_poly.pdbx_seq_one_letter_code
_entity_poly.pdbx_strand_id
1 'polypeptide(L)'
;MHDGQHKEFVIEIAPGMRGVFGLLDLIAPQKTIIMVVRYDNLLPGRVLLVQGPGYRLEFRISSECIELTRNEYKVEVPFAHLSSRTGKFIATMTWEPKILSLSIDDRDGFREDSCKTSPTFPPPAFREWVRRQALIPNVIYESDEILYEAVLDQLQHLRDKIYDINAINGFWNIEYNGNTILSKKPKHEVDIHPQIHLLLLDLEPQKGLQVTPEHLIGSGRLDFLISGRTSANRIVKVCVEFKFAHATDLVHGIKIQLPEYMERKTTAYGIYCVLDFGSDYPAIKSKFDIPMFNNEELSLYDYLSLANVGTSQRYLNSLIIDVSKRAVPSKL
;
A
#
# COMPACT_ATOMS: atom_id res chain seq x y z
N MET A 1 34.58 -15.29 13.37
CA MET A 1 34.46 -13.81 13.36
C MET A 1 33.91 -13.40 12.00
N HIS A 2 32.60 -13.20 11.90
CA HIS A 2 31.98 -12.39 10.86
C HIS A 2 30.72 -11.80 11.49
N ASP A 3 30.97 -10.76 12.28
CA ASP A 3 29.95 -9.90 12.85
C ASP A 3 29.51 -8.96 11.73
N GLY A 4 28.62 -9.47 10.87
CA GLY A 4 27.94 -8.64 9.89
C GLY A 4 26.97 -7.75 10.65
N GLN A 5 27.44 -6.56 11.05
CA GLN A 5 26.61 -5.52 11.65
C GLN A 5 25.36 -5.30 10.78
N HIS A 6 24.25 -5.92 11.17
CA HIS A 6 22.94 -5.46 10.78
C HIS A 6 22.91 -3.98 11.19
N LYS A 7 22.86 -3.04 10.24
CA LYS A 7 22.66 -1.63 10.56
C LYS A 7 21.31 -1.52 11.26
N GLU A 8 21.33 -1.52 12.59
CA GLU A 8 20.14 -1.50 13.42
C GLU A 8 19.39 -0.18 13.19
N PHE A 9 18.06 -0.28 13.20
CA PHE A 9 17.22 0.90 13.26
C PHE A 9 17.32 1.49 14.67
N VAL A 10 17.54 2.79 14.73
CA VAL A 10 17.47 3.55 15.98
C VAL A 10 16.05 4.05 16.13
N ILE A 11 15.37 3.63 17.20
CA ILE A 11 14.12 4.24 17.65
C ILE A 11 14.35 4.93 18.99
N GLU A 12 14.04 6.21 19.03
CA GLU A 12 14.02 6.99 20.26
C GLU A 12 12.63 7.59 20.43
N ILE A 13 11.96 7.31 21.55
CA ILE A 13 10.71 7.96 21.92
C ILE A 13 10.94 8.57 23.29
N ALA A 14 10.70 9.88 23.40
CA ALA A 14 10.78 10.59 24.67
C ALA A 14 9.93 9.89 25.73
N PRO A 15 10.41 9.72 26.98
CA PRO A 15 9.71 8.94 28.00
C PRO A 15 8.24 9.33 28.21
N GLY A 16 7.95 10.64 28.20
CA GLY A 16 6.59 11.18 28.35
C GLY A 16 5.66 10.96 27.15
N MET A 17 6.21 10.43 26.05
CA MET A 17 5.49 10.14 24.80
C MET A 17 5.38 8.64 24.51
N ARG A 18 5.90 7.79 25.40
CA ARG A 18 5.71 6.34 25.33
C ARG A 18 4.22 6.03 25.54
N GLY A 19 3.59 5.46 24.52
CA GLY A 19 2.14 5.20 24.49
C GLY A 19 1.37 6.10 23.52
N VAL A 20 1.93 7.25 23.10
CA VAL A 20 1.38 8.05 21.99
C VAL A 20 1.80 7.46 20.65
N PHE A 21 3.04 6.97 20.57
CA PHE A 21 3.59 6.31 19.38
C PHE A 21 3.61 4.80 19.61
N GLY A 22 2.71 4.06 18.95
CA GLY A 22 2.83 2.61 18.83
C GLY A 22 3.85 2.24 17.75
N LEU A 23 4.59 1.14 17.93
CA LEU A 23 5.53 0.67 16.90
C LEU A 23 4.84 0.40 15.55
N LEU A 24 3.58 -0.04 15.58
CA LEU A 24 2.74 -0.23 14.40
C LEU A 24 2.42 1.08 13.68
N ASP A 25 2.28 2.18 14.42
CA ASP A 25 2.02 3.49 13.83
C ASP A 25 3.23 3.95 13.00
N LEU A 26 4.44 3.65 13.48
CA LEU A 26 5.70 4.06 12.84
C LEU A 26 5.98 3.32 11.52
N ILE A 27 5.43 2.12 11.34
CA ILE A 27 5.56 1.35 10.10
C ILE A 27 4.37 1.54 9.15
N ALA A 28 3.36 2.31 9.56
CA ALA A 28 2.24 2.61 8.71
C ALA A 28 2.69 3.56 7.56
N PRO A 29 2.31 3.27 6.30
CA PRO A 29 2.63 4.09 5.13
C PRO A 29 1.94 5.47 5.20
N GLN A 30 0.83 5.53 5.93
CA GLN A 30 0.14 6.74 6.29
C GLN A 30 -0.32 6.68 7.75
N LYS A 31 -0.21 7.79 8.47
CA LYS A 31 -0.74 7.93 9.83
C LYS A 31 -0.94 9.39 10.17
N THR A 32 -1.98 9.66 10.95
CA THR A 32 -2.16 10.89 11.69
C THR A 32 -2.06 10.58 13.18
N ILE A 33 -1.23 11.35 13.90
CA ILE A 33 -1.11 11.31 15.36
C ILE A 33 -1.54 12.67 15.88
N ILE A 34 -2.47 12.66 16.84
CA ILE A 34 -2.96 13.84 17.54
C ILE A 34 -2.50 13.75 18.98
N MET A 35 -1.86 14.80 19.47
CA MET A 35 -1.35 14.88 20.83
C MET A 35 -1.75 16.20 21.49
N VAL A 36 -2.21 16.13 22.73
CA VAL A 36 -2.50 17.30 23.55
C VAL A 36 -1.29 17.57 24.43
N VAL A 37 -0.63 18.68 24.22
CA VAL A 37 0.61 19.05 24.89
C VAL A 37 0.38 20.25 25.76
N ARG A 38 0.87 20.20 27.00
CA ARG A 38 0.86 21.37 27.89
C ARG A 38 2.12 22.19 27.65
N TYR A 39 1.93 23.49 27.48
CA TYR A 39 3.04 24.42 27.35
C TYR A 39 3.99 24.37 28.55
N ASP A 40 3.45 24.17 29.74
CA ASP A 40 4.20 24.11 31.00
C ASP A 40 5.17 22.91 31.07
N ASN A 41 4.93 21.86 30.27
CA ASN A 41 5.70 20.61 30.27
C ASN A 41 6.55 20.44 29.00
N LEU A 42 6.65 21.49 28.19
CA LEU A 42 7.44 21.46 26.96
C LEU A 42 8.93 21.46 27.28
N LEU A 43 9.57 20.32 27.07
CA LEU A 43 11.03 20.21 27.06
C LEU A 43 11.52 20.25 25.61
N PRO A 44 12.32 21.26 25.22
CA PRO A 44 12.97 21.26 23.91
C PRO A 44 13.83 20.01 23.75
N GLY A 45 13.75 19.40 22.59
CA GLY A 45 14.48 18.19 22.28
C GLY A 45 13.79 17.31 21.26
N ARG A 46 14.42 16.16 21.02
CA ARG A 46 13.87 15.14 20.15
C ARG A 46 12.78 14.37 20.88
N VAL A 47 11.61 14.31 20.27
CA VAL A 47 10.45 13.58 20.80
C VAL A 47 10.35 12.19 20.21
N LEU A 48 10.57 12.08 18.90
CA LEU A 48 10.60 10.82 18.15
C LEU A 48 11.81 10.83 17.22
N LEU A 49 12.56 9.74 17.20
CA LEU A 49 13.45 9.35 16.11
C LEU A 49 13.05 7.96 15.61
N VAL A 50 12.94 7.82 14.31
CA VAL A 50 13.14 6.56 13.60
C VAL A 50 14.23 6.81 12.58
N GLN A 51 15.35 6.12 12.69
CA GLN A 51 16.46 6.28 11.76
C GLN A 51 17.06 4.93 11.37
N GLY A 52 17.26 4.75 10.06
CA GLY A 52 17.98 3.62 9.51
C GLY A 52 18.39 3.85 8.05
N PRO A 53 18.84 2.81 7.34
CA PRO A 53 19.29 2.94 5.95
C PRO A 53 18.20 3.50 5.04
N GLY A 54 18.43 4.71 4.49
CA GLY A 54 17.52 5.35 3.53
C GLY A 54 16.19 5.85 4.11
N TYR A 55 16.04 5.88 5.44
CA TYR A 55 14.81 6.36 6.07
C TYR A 55 15.08 7.08 7.39
N ARG A 56 14.48 8.26 7.52
CA ARG A 56 14.43 9.03 8.76
C ARG A 56 13.04 9.60 8.95
N LEU A 57 12.45 9.40 10.12
CA LEU A 57 11.26 10.12 10.59
C LEU A 57 11.61 10.72 11.96
N GLU A 58 11.56 12.04 12.08
CA GLU A 58 11.91 12.73 13.32
C GLU A 58 10.84 13.76 13.67
N PHE A 59 10.38 13.73 14.92
CA PHE A 59 9.58 14.80 15.50
C PHE A 59 10.39 15.46 16.61
N ARG A 60 10.55 16.77 16.51
CA ARG A 60 11.36 17.57 17.43
C ARG A 60 10.57 18.79 17.87
N ILE A 61 10.79 19.17 19.12
CA ILE A 61 10.24 20.40 19.65
C ILE A 61 11.41 21.31 20.01
N SER A 62 11.37 22.55 19.52
CA SER A 62 12.34 23.57 19.87
C SER A 62 11.71 24.57 20.86
N SER A 63 12.47 25.59 21.24
CA SER A 63 11.90 26.73 21.95
C SER A 63 10.90 27.48 21.08
N GLU A 64 11.01 27.50 19.75
CA GLU A 64 10.25 28.42 18.88
C GLU A 64 9.18 27.75 18.04
N CYS A 65 9.31 26.45 17.77
CA CYS A 65 8.41 25.70 16.91
C CYS A 65 8.35 24.22 17.28
N ILE A 66 7.42 23.51 16.66
CA ILE A 66 7.49 22.07 16.48
C ILE A 66 7.88 21.76 15.05
N GLU A 67 8.62 20.65 14.87
CA GLU A 67 9.17 20.26 13.58
C GLU A 67 8.94 18.78 13.34
N LEU A 68 8.50 18.44 12.13
CA LEU A 68 8.39 17.08 11.64
C LEU A 68 9.26 16.93 10.40
N THR A 69 10.16 15.96 10.40
CA THR A 69 11.09 15.68 9.31
C THR A 69 10.91 14.26 8.82
N ARG A 70 10.80 14.08 7.51
CA ARG A 70 10.87 12.77 6.84
C ARG A 70 11.91 12.82 5.73
N ASN A 71 13.01 12.10 5.92
CA ASN A 71 14.20 12.16 5.08
C ASN A 71 14.71 13.61 4.91
N GLU A 72 14.75 14.13 3.68
CA GLU A 72 15.13 15.50 3.35
C GLU A 72 13.99 16.53 3.50
N TYR A 73 12.74 16.08 3.69
CA TYR A 73 11.58 16.94 3.79
C TYR A 73 11.31 17.33 5.24
N LYS A 74 11.05 18.62 5.48
CA LYS A 74 10.75 19.18 6.79
C LYS A 74 9.49 20.04 6.70
N VAL A 75 8.66 19.99 7.73
CA VAL A 75 7.59 20.95 8.00
C VAL A 75 7.76 21.48 9.42
N GLU A 76 7.45 22.75 9.63
CA GLU A 76 7.60 23.42 10.92
C GLU A 76 6.43 24.36 11.22
N VAL A 77 5.96 24.33 12.47
CA VAL A 77 4.88 25.20 12.92
C VAL A 77 5.38 26.03 14.09
N PRO A 78 5.47 27.36 13.94
CA PRO A 78 5.91 28.24 15.02
C PRO A 78 4.83 28.35 16.10
N PHE A 79 5.29 28.50 17.34
CA PHE A 79 4.42 28.90 18.44
C PHE A 79 4.13 30.40 18.35
N ALA A 80 2.88 30.81 18.58
CA ALA A 80 2.47 32.21 18.38
C ALA A 80 3.23 33.20 19.27
N HIS A 81 3.44 32.87 20.56
CA HIS A 81 4.14 33.75 21.52
C HIS A 81 5.07 32.95 22.44
N LEU A 82 6.37 33.26 22.45
CA LEU A 82 7.39 32.59 23.25
C LEU A 82 7.28 32.82 24.76
N SER A 83 6.81 34.01 25.17
CA SER A 83 6.90 34.51 26.55
C SER A 83 5.66 34.30 27.42
N SER A 84 4.51 33.89 26.86
CA SER A 84 3.22 33.78 27.57
C SER A 84 2.54 32.41 27.40
N ARG A 85 3.35 31.37 27.22
CA ARG A 85 2.93 29.99 26.95
C ARG A 85 2.39 29.31 28.18
N THR A 86 1.13 29.55 28.49
CA THR A 86 0.39 28.85 29.54
C THR A 86 -0.76 28.08 28.91
N GLY A 87 -1.03 26.87 29.39
CA GLY A 87 -2.16 26.06 28.94
C GLY A 87 -1.74 24.90 28.04
N LYS A 88 -2.57 24.56 27.05
CA LYS A 88 -2.39 23.40 26.17
C LYS A 88 -2.55 23.77 24.70
N PHE A 89 -1.89 23.01 23.84
CA PHE A 89 -2.11 23.00 22.40
C PHE A 89 -2.32 21.57 21.92
N ILE A 90 -3.01 21.43 20.80
CA ILE A 90 -3.18 20.17 20.10
C ILE A 90 -2.19 20.19 18.94
N ALA A 91 -1.23 19.27 18.93
CA ALA A 91 -0.40 19.04 17.76
C ALA A 91 -0.97 17.88 16.95
N THR A 92 -1.14 18.08 15.66
CA THR A 92 -1.50 17.02 14.71
C THR A 92 -0.36 16.86 13.73
N MET A 93 0.21 15.66 13.69
CA MET A 93 1.23 15.30 12.71
C MET A 93 0.66 14.25 11.77
N THR A 94 0.86 14.45 10.47
CA THR A 94 0.45 13.46 9.46
C THR A 94 1.61 13.19 8.52
N TRP A 95 1.82 11.92 8.24
CA TRP A 95 2.64 11.49 7.11
C TRP A 95 1.80 10.59 6.23
N GLU A 96 1.81 10.86 4.93
CA GLU A 96 1.22 10.05 3.87
C GLU A 96 2.32 9.77 2.83
N PRO A 97 2.16 8.82 1.89
CA PRO A 97 3.23 8.51 0.93
C PRO A 97 3.82 9.73 0.22
N LYS A 98 2.99 10.73 -0.13
CA LYS A 98 3.40 11.93 -0.89
C LYS A 98 3.26 13.25 -0.13
N ILE A 99 2.81 13.23 1.13
CA ILE A 99 2.53 14.44 1.91
C ILE A 99 3.10 14.28 3.30
N LEU A 100 3.68 15.37 3.82
CA LEU A 100 4.04 15.53 5.23
C LEU A 100 3.34 16.78 5.73
N SER A 101 2.64 16.71 6.86
CA SER A 101 1.99 17.88 7.45
C SER A 101 2.06 17.89 8.97
N LEU A 102 2.03 19.09 9.52
CA LEU A 102 2.07 19.38 10.93
C LEU A 102 1.18 20.57 11.23
N SER A 103 0.42 20.51 12.31
CA SER A 103 -0.40 21.63 12.76
C SER A 103 -0.42 21.76 14.26
N ILE A 104 -0.68 22.98 14.72
CA ILE A 104 -0.98 23.36 16.09
C ILE A 104 -2.37 23.98 16.11
N ASP A 105 -3.21 23.53 17.04
CA ASP A 105 -4.44 24.23 17.45
C ASP A 105 -4.34 24.60 18.93
N ASP A 106 -4.42 25.90 19.21
CA ASP A 106 -4.41 26.44 20.57
C ASP A 106 -5.26 27.71 20.68
N ARG A 107 -5.19 28.39 21.83
CA ARG A 107 -5.95 29.62 22.08
C ARG A 107 -5.66 30.73 21.08
N ASP A 108 -4.48 30.72 20.45
CA ASP A 108 -4.02 31.73 19.51
C ASP A 108 -4.41 31.34 18.06
N GLY A 109 -5.11 30.23 17.88
CA GLY A 109 -5.70 29.77 16.63
C GLY A 109 -4.96 28.60 15.98
N PHE A 110 -5.51 28.15 14.86
CA PHE A 110 -4.95 27.07 14.07
C PHE A 110 -3.80 27.56 13.18
N ARG A 111 -2.68 26.83 13.21
CA ARG A 111 -1.50 27.06 12.37
C ARG A 111 -1.02 25.73 11.81
N GLU A 112 -0.68 25.70 10.52
CA GLU A 112 -0.22 24.47 9.86
C GLU A 112 0.92 24.75 8.89
N ASP A 113 1.69 23.70 8.64
CA ASP A 113 2.65 23.63 7.54
C ASP A 113 2.56 22.24 6.90
N SER A 114 2.69 22.21 5.57
CA SER A 114 2.63 20.98 4.79
C SER A 114 3.50 21.05 3.55
N CYS A 115 4.09 19.92 3.18
CA CYS A 115 4.88 19.82 1.95
C CYS A 115 4.60 18.51 1.21
N LYS A 116 4.75 18.58 -0.12
CA LYS A 116 4.74 17.38 -0.98
C LYS A 116 6.11 16.73 -0.95
N THR A 117 6.13 15.42 -0.84
CA THR A 117 7.34 14.60 -0.81
C THR A 117 7.38 13.64 -1.99
N SER A 118 8.57 13.14 -2.29
CA SER A 118 8.70 11.88 -3.04
C SER A 118 7.91 10.76 -2.33
N PRO A 119 7.30 9.80 -3.07
CA PRO A 119 6.67 8.62 -2.49
C PRO A 119 7.61 7.92 -1.49
N THR A 120 7.30 8.02 -0.20
CA THR A 120 8.16 7.52 0.86
C THR A 120 7.41 6.49 1.70
N PHE A 121 8.00 5.30 1.84
CA PHE A 121 7.48 4.21 2.65
C PHE A 121 8.53 3.77 3.69
N PRO A 122 8.11 3.35 4.89
CA PRO A 122 8.98 2.67 5.85
C PRO A 122 9.75 1.51 5.17
N PRO A 123 11.10 1.41 5.26
CA PRO A 123 11.84 0.36 4.59
C PRO A 123 11.46 -1.04 5.08
N PRO A 124 11.52 -2.09 4.24
CA PRO A 124 11.24 -3.47 4.67
C PRO A 124 12.04 -3.92 5.90
N ALA A 125 13.31 -3.53 5.99
CA ALA A 125 14.16 -3.84 7.13
C ALA A 125 13.65 -3.20 8.44
N PHE A 126 13.03 -2.01 8.36
CA PHE A 126 12.43 -1.37 9.52
C PHE A 126 11.19 -2.14 9.99
N ARG A 127 10.36 -2.56 9.04
CA ARG A 127 9.14 -3.31 9.32
C ARG A 127 9.47 -4.65 9.96
N GLU A 128 10.45 -5.39 9.43
CA GLU A 128 10.96 -6.63 10.04
C GLU A 128 11.50 -6.40 11.46
N TRP A 129 12.22 -5.30 11.70
CA TRP A 129 12.68 -4.96 13.05
C TRP A 129 11.51 -4.72 13.99
N VAL A 130 10.50 -3.94 13.59
CA VAL A 130 9.31 -3.66 14.40
C VAL A 130 8.55 -4.95 14.73
N ARG A 131 8.43 -5.90 13.80
CA ARG A 131 7.79 -7.20 14.07
C ARG A 131 8.46 -7.95 15.21
N ARG A 132 9.80 -8.01 15.21
CA ARG A 132 10.57 -8.70 16.25
C ARG A 132 10.35 -8.06 17.63
N GLN A 133 10.16 -6.75 17.68
CA GLN A 133 10.00 -6.00 18.92
C GLN A 133 8.55 -5.95 19.41
N ALA A 134 7.58 -5.83 18.50
CA ALA A 134 6.16 -5.64 18.81
C ALA A 134 5.39 -6.95 19.05
N LEU A 135 6.07 -8.10 19.09
CA LEU A 135 5.46 -9.44 19.20
C LEU A 135 4.35 -9.67 18.16
N ILE A 136 4.43 -8.99 17.01
CA ILE A 136 3.50 -9.21 15.90
C ILE A 136 3.67 -10.66 15.49
N PRO A 137 2.57 -11.44 15.35
CA PRO A 137 2.67 -12.84 14.98
C PRO A 137 3.56 -13.00 13.76
N ASN A 138 4.67 -13.73 13.91
CA ASN A 138 5.38 -14.23 12.75
C ASN A 138 4.54 -15.40 12.24
N VAL A 139 3.65 -15.08 11.30
CA VAL A 139 2.92 -16.11 10.57
C VAL A 139 3.95 -16.86 9.74
N ILE A 140 4.16 -18.11 10.12
CA ILE A 140 5.07 -19.03 9.44
C ILE A 140 4.19 -20.04 8.74
N TYR A 141 4.33 -20.14 7.42
CA TYR A 141 3.54 -21.05 6.61
C TYR A 141 4.19 -22.44 6.59
N GLU A 142 3.38 -23.49 6.65
CA GLU A 142 3.92 -24.85 6.70
C GLU A 142 4.63 -25.22 5.39
N SER A 143 4.08 -24.81 4.25
CA SER A 143 4.64 -25.04 2.91
C SER A 143 4.57 -23.81 2.01
N ASP A 144 5.27 -23.89 0.87
CA ASP A 144 5.26 -22.86 -0.17
C ASP A 144 3.83 -22.73 -0.77
N GLU A 145 3.11 -23.84 -0.94
CA GLU A 145 1.73 -23.86 -1.43
C GLU A 145 0.74 -23.20 -0.46
N ILE A 146 0.84 -23.45 0.85
CA ILE A 146 -0.08 -22.83 1.82
C ILE A 146 0.13 -21.31 1.87
N LEU A 147 1.38 -20.85 1.71
CA LEU A 147 1.68 -19.43 1.56
C LEU A 147 1.06 -18.86 0.28
N TYR A 148 1.20 -19.57 -0.84
CA TYR A 148 0.60 -19.18 -2.11
C TYR A 148 -0.92 -19.07 -2.02
N GLU A 149 -1.59 -20.07 -1.44
CA GLU A 149 -3.05 -20.06 -1.21
C GLU A 149 -3.46 -18.89 -0.30
N ALA A 150 -2.67 -18.56 0.72
CA ALA A 150 -2.93 -17.39 1.55
C ALA A 150 -2.82 -16.06 0.78
N VAL A 151 -1.93 -15.96 -0.21
CA VAL A 151 -1.88 -14.78 -1.09
C VAL A 151 -3.09 -14.77 -2.02
N LEU A 152 -3.44 -15.92 -2.60
CA LEU A 152 -4.57 -16.07 -3.52
C LEU A 152 -5.90 -15.69 -2.85
N ASP A 153 -6.17 -16.22 -1.65
CA ASP A 153 -7.32 -15.90 -0.81
C ASP A 153 -7.46 -14.39 -0.58
N GLN A 154 -6.36 -13.70 -0.25
CA GLN A 154 -6.38 -12.27 0.01
C GLN A 154 -6.67 -11.43 -1.24
N LEU A 155 -6.19 -11.87 -2.40
CA LEU A 155 -6.49 -11.22 -3.67
C LEU A 155 -7.92 -11.52 -4.14
N GLN A 156 -8.47 -12.70 -3.85
CA GLN A 156 -9.88 -13.03 -4.10
C GLN A 156 -10.81 -12.11 -3.30
N HIS A 157 -10.45 -11.79 -2.05
CA HIS A 157 -11.20 -10.86 -1.20
C HIS A 157 -10.94 -9.37 -1.49
N LEU A 158 -10.06 -9.04 -2.43
CA LEU A 158 -9.72 -7.64 -2.74
C LEU A 158 -10.96 -6.85 -3.19
N ARG A 159 -11.87 -7.50 -3.93
CA ARG A 159 -13.16 -6.91 -4.32
C ARG A 159 -13.96 -6.47 -3.10
N ASP A 160 -14.12 -7.37 -2.12
CA ASP A 160 -14.93 -7.10 -0.94
C ASP A 160 -14.28 -5.97 -0.11
N LYS A 161 -12.94 -5.96 0.03
CA LYS A 161 -12.20 -4.84 0.66
C LYS A 161 -12.47 -3.50 -0.03
N ILE A 162 -12.46 -3.46 -1.37
CA ILE A 162 -12.74 -2.22 -2.13
C ILE A 162 -14.13 -1.68 -1.80
N TYR A 163 -15.13 -2.56 -1.71
CA TYR A 163 -16.50 -2.17 -1.42
C TYR A 163 -16.72 -1.77 0.04
N ASP A 164 -16.18 -2.54 0.98
CA ASP A 164 -16.39 -2.32 2.41
C ASP A 164 -15.87 -0.95 2.87
N ILE A 165 -14.76 -0.48 2.30
CA ILE A 165 -14.19 0.83 2.62
C ILE A 165 -14.63 1.95 1.65
N ASN A 166 -15.57 1.65 0.74
CA ASN A 166 -16.03 2.57 -0.31
C ASN A 166 -14.87 3.17 -1.16
N ALA A 167 -13.81 2.39 -1.38
CA ALA A 167 -12.64 2.80 -2.16
C ALA A 167 -12.86 2.74 -3.68
N ILE A 168 -14.06 2.38 -4.14
CA ILE A 168 -14.38 2.20 -5.56
C ILE A 168 -13.98 3.42 -6.39
N ASN A 169 -14.20 4.64 -5.90
CA ASN A 169 -13.85 5.86 -6.62
C ASN A 169 -12.33 6.03 -6.82
N GLY A 170 -11.51 5.36 -6.01
CA GLY A 170 -10.06 5.30 -6.19
C GLY A 170 -9.62 4.70 -7.53
N PHE A 171 -10.49 3.93 -8.19
CA PHE A 171 -10.24 3.28 -9.48
C PHE A 171 -10.74 4.08 -10.69
N TRP A 172 -11.43 5.21 -10.46
CA TRP A 172 -12.04 6.01 -11.52
C TRP A 172 -11.56 7.47 -11.48
N ASN A 173 -11.35 8.05 -12.66
CA ASN A 173 -11.31 9.49 -12.88
C ASN A 173 -12.75 10.00 -12.97
N ILE A 174 -13.16 10.77 -11.98
CA ILE A 174 -14.52 11.32 -11.88
C ILE A 174 -14.45 12.83 -12.05
N GLU A 175 -15.13 13.35 -13.07
CA GLU A 175 -15.32 14.78 -13.27
C GLU A 175 -16.66 15.21 -12.69
N TYR A 176 -16.66 16.30 -11.93
CA TYR A 176 -17.83 16.84 -11.25
C TYR A 176 -18.20 18.23 -11.77
N ASN A 177 -19.50 18.54 -11.78
CA ASN A 177 -20.05 19.89 -11.86
C ASN A 177 -20.99 20.08 -10.66
N GLY A 178 -20.47 20.71 -9.59
CA GLY A 178 -21.15 20.71 -8.30
C GLY A 178 -21.35 19.28 -7.78
N ASN A 179 -22.60 18.90 -7.53
CA ASN A 179 -22.95 17.55 -7.07
C ASN A 179 -23.22 16.55 -8.21
N THR A 180 -23.08 16.96 -9.46
CA THR A 180 -23.39 16.12 -10.62
C THR A 180 -22.11 15.54 -11.20
N ILE A 181 -22.09 14.22 -11.44
CA ILE A 181 -20.98 13.55 -12.15
C ILE A 181 -21.13 13.84 -13.65
N LEU A 182 -20.15 14.51 -14.24
CA LEU A 182 -20.09 14.79 -15.68
C LEU A 182 -19.52 13.60 -16.46
N SER A 183 -18.45 13.01 -15.94
CA SER A 183 -17.81 11.85 -16.56
C SER A 183 -17.18 10.95 -15.50
N LYS A 184 -17.12 9.66 -15.80
CA LYS A 184 -16.50 8.66 -14.93
C LYS A 184 -15.82 7.62 -15.81
N LYS A 185 -14.48 7.68 -15.88
CA LYS A 185 -13.61 6.82 -16.70
C LYS A 185 -12.62 6.06 -15.80
N PRO A 186 -12.19 4.83 -16.14
CA PRO A 186 -11.11 4.15 -15.43
C PRO A 186 -9.87 5.03 -15.37
N LYS A 187 -9.14 4.95 -14.27
CA LYS A 187 -7.78 5.50 -14.21
C LYS A 187 -6.86 4.67 -15.10
N HIS A 188 -5.69 5.22 -15.43
CA HIS A 188 -4.65 4.41 -16.06
C HIS A 188 -4.14 3.35 -15.08
N GLU A 189 -3.70 2.21 -15.59
CA GLU A 189 -3.28 1.04 -14.81
C GLU A 189 -2.26 1.39 -13.73
N VAL A 190 -1.21 2.13 -14.12
CA VAL A 190 -0.16 2.62 -13.21
C VAL A 190 -0.68 3.52 -12.09
N ASP A 191 -1.76 4.26 -12.30
CA ASP A 191 -2.34 5.15 -11.30
C ASP A 191 -3.20 4.40 -10.27
N ILE A 192 -3.57 3.16 -10.56
CA ILE A 192 -4.37 2.30 -9.67
C ILE A 192 -3.47 1.50 -8.71
N HIS A 193 -2.23 1.21 -9.09
CA HIS A 193 -1.31 0.41 -8.27
C HIS A 193 -1.12 0.96 -6.84
N PRO A 194 -0.99 2.28 -6.60
CA PRO A 194 -0.93 2.80 -5.23
C PRO A 194 -2.18 2.47 -4.40
N GLN A 195 -3.37 2.48 -5.01
CA GLN A 195 -4.63 2.14 -4.34
C GLN A 195 -4.69 0.66 -3.99
N ILE A 196 -4.28 -0.21 -4.92
CA ILE A 196 -4.17 -1.66 -4.67
C ILE A 196 -3.17 -1.93 -3.55
N HIS A 197 -2.01 -1.27 -3.57
CA HIS A 197 -1.01 -1.42 -2.52
C HIS A 197 -1.58 -1.09 -1.15
N LEU A 198 -2.32 0.03 -1.02
CA LEU A 198 -2.99 0.43 0.23
C LEU A 198 -3.95 -0.66 0.75
N LEU A 199 -4.70 -1.32 -0.15
CA LEU A 199 -5.64 -2.38 0.20
C LEU A 199 -4.96 -3.70 0.62
N LEU A 200 -3.68 -3.87 0.29
CA LEU A 200 -2.87 -5.05 0.61
C LEU A 200 -1.87 -4.81 1.76
N LEU A 201 -1.79 -3.58 2.29
CA LEU A 201 -0.81 -3.23 3.32
C LEU A 201 -1.07 -3.89 4.68
N ASP A 202 -2.29 -4.37 4.92
CA ASP A 202 -2.66 -5.13 6.11
C ASP A 202 -2.14 -6.58 6.08
N LEU A 203 -1.77 -7.10 4.91
CA LEU A 203 -1.20 -8.45 4.76
C LEU A 203 0.11 -8.61 5.52
N GLU A 204 0.93 -7.57 5.56
CA GLU A 204 2.19 -7.62 6.28
C GLU A 204 1.91 -7.83 7.78
N PRO A 205 1.26 -6.92 8.52
CA PRO A 205 1.02 -7.12 9.96
C PRO A 205 0.13 -8.32 10.30
N GLN A 206 -0.87 -8.67 9.48
CA GLN A 206 -1.82 -9.75 9.81
C GLN A 206 -1.34 -11.15 9.40
N LYS A 207 -0.71 -11.25 8.23
CA LYS A 207 -0.39 -12.52 7.57
C LYS A 207 1.10 -12.76 7.40
N GLY A 208 1.95 -11.83 7.83
CA GLY A 208 3.40 -11.95 7.67
C GLY A 208 3.86 -11.91 6.21
N LEU A 209 3.04 -11.34 5.32
CA LEU A 209 3.30 -11.27 3.89
C LEU A 209 3.76 -9.86 3.52
N GLN A 210 5.00 -9.72 3.10
CA GLN A 210 5.55 -8.45 2.63
C GLN A 210 5.10 -8.18 1.19
N VAL A 211 4.44 -7.04 0.97
CA VAL A 211 4.04 -6.56 -0.35
C VAL A 211 5.06 -5.55 -0.86
N THR A 212 5.60 -5.78 -2.06
CA THR A 212 6.56 -4.88 -2.70
C THR A 212 6.00 -4.44 -4.05
N PRO A 213 5.57 -3.17 -4.21
CA PRO A 213 5.06 -2.66 -5.47
C PRO A 213 6.19 -2.40 -6.47
N GLU A 214 5.85 -2.38 -7.76
CA GLU A 214 6.65 -1.79 -8.84
C GLU A 214 8.08 -2.33 -8.90
N HIS A 215 8.19 -3.64 -8.79
CA HIS A 215 9.49 -4.27 -8.65
C HIS A 215 10.21 -4.29 -10.00
N LEU A 216 11.26 -3.47 -10.14
CA LEU A 216 12.11 -3.46 -11.32
C LEU A 216 12.67 -4.87 -11.59
N ILE A 217 12.44 -5.36 -12.80
CA ILE A 217 13.01 -6.60 -13.33
C ILE A 217 13.84 -6.18 -14.55
N GLY A 218 14.99 -6.82 -14.79
CA GLY A 218 15.99 -6.36 -15.77
C GLY A 218 15.50 -5.94 -17.17
N SER A 219 14.30 -6.35 -17.61
CA SER A 219 13.64 -5.83 -18.82
C SER A 219 12.11 -5.62 -18.67
N GLY A 220 11.62 -5.20 -17.50
CA GLY A 220 10.19 -4.98 -17.27
C GLY A 220 9.88 -4.57 -15.83
N ARG A 221 8.60 -4.38 -15.52
CA ARG A 221 8.13 -3.99 -14.19
C ARG A 221 7.01 -4.92 -13.80
N LEU A 222 7.23 -5.69 -12.74
CA LEU A 222 6.17 -6.49 -12.11
C LEU A 222 5.37 -5.58 -11.21
N ASP A 223 4.05 -5.67 -11.26
CA ASP A 223 3.18 -4.78 -10.49
C ASP A 223 3.36 -4.98 -8.99
N PHE A 224 3.33 -6.25 -8.53
CA PHE A 224 3.58 -6.60 -7.15
C PHE A 224 4.38 -7.90 -7.00
N LEU A 225 5.36 -7.86 -6.10
CA LEU A 225 6.01 -9.04 -5.56
C LEU A 225 5.57 -9.21 -4.10
N ILE A 226 4.83 -10.29 -3.81
CA ILE A 226 4.44 -10.64 -2.45
C ILE A 226 5.36 -11.74 -1.95
N SER A 227 5.85 -11.63 -0.72
CA SER A 227 6.78 -12.61 -0.16
C SER A 227 6.50 -12.91 1.31
N GLY A 228 6.78 -14.13 1.73
CA GLY A 228 6.65 -14.57 3.12
C GLY A 228 7.65 -15.67 3.45
N ARG A 229 7.63 -16.13 4.70
CA ARG A 229 8.52 -17.19 5.19
C ARG A 229 7.76 -18.47 5.47
N THR A 230 8.38 -19.60 5.12
CA THR A 230 7.88 -20.93 5.50
C THR A 230 8.60 -21.49 6.72
N SER A 231 8.06 -22.59 7.26
CA SER A 231 8.60 -23.34 8.40
C SER A 231 10.05 -23.80 8.18
N ALA A 232 10.42 -24.07 6.92
CA ALA A 232 11.77 -24.37 6.49
C ALA A 232 12.70 -23.14 6.43
N ASN A 233 12.25 -21.97 6.92
CA ASN A 233 12.92 -20.68 6.87
C ASN A 233 13.28 -20.23 5.43
N ARG A 234 12.52 -20.70 4.44
CA ARG A 234 12.66 -20.28 3.04
C ARG A 234 11.79 -19.05 2.80
N ILE A 235 12.30 -18.12 1.98
CA ILE A 235 11.52 -17.00 1.49
C ILE A 235 10.83 -17.45 0.20
N VAL A 236 9.51 -17.46 0.23
CA VAL A 236 8.68 -17.75 -0.95
C VAL A 236 8.20 -16.43 -1.52
N LYS A 237 8.16 -16.36 -2.85
CA LYS A 237 7.75 -15.17 -3.60
C LYS A 237 6.58 -15.54 -4.50
N VAL A 238 5.61 -14.64 -4.62
CA VAL A 238 4.48 -14.75 -5.53
C VAL A 238 4.49 -13.51 -6.42
N CYS A 239 4.58 -13.73 -7.73
CA CYS A 239 4.47 -12.66 -8.72
C CYS A 239 3.00 -12.35 -8.95
N VAL A 240 2.60 -11.08 -8.84
CA VAL A 240 1.22 -10.65 -9.07
C VAL A 240 1.21 -9.54 -10.11
N GLU A 241 0.45 -9.75 -11.19
CA GLU A 241 0.28 -8.80 -12.29
C GLU A 241 -1.20 -8.38 -12.35
N PHE A 242 -1.46 -7.09 -12.54
CA PHE A 242 -2.79 -6.53 -12.72
C PHE A 242 -2.99 -6.06 -14.15
N LYS A 243 -4.13 -6.40 -14.75
CA LYS A 243 -4.51 -5.90 -16.08
C LYS A 243 -5.98 -5.52 -16.12
N PHE A 244 -6.31 -4.56 -16.98
CA PHE A 244 -7.70 -4.23 -17.24
C PHE A 244 -8.36 -5.29 -18.11
N ALA A 245 -9.62 -5.63 -17.82
CA ALA A 245 -10.41 -6.54 -18.66
C ALA A 245 -10.51 -6.06 -20.12
N HIS A 246 -10.37 -4.76 -20.35
CA HIS A 246 -10.37 -4.14 -21.67
C HIS A 246 -8.95 -3.86 -22.22
N ALA A 247 -7.92 -4.53 -21.72
CA ALA A 247 -6.59 -4.50 -22.31
C ALA A 247 -6.53 -5.41 -23.56
N THR A 248 -5.80 -4.98 -24.59
CA THR A 248 -5.68 -5.74 -25.86
C THR A 248 -4.73 -6.94 -25.76
N ASP A 249 -3.91 -6.98 -24.71
CA ASP A 249 -2.77 -7.88 -24.53
C ASP A 249 -2.94 -8.88 -23.38
N LEU A 250 -4.18 -9.12 -22.91
CA LEU A 250 -4.48 -10.03 -21.80
C LEU A 250 -3.84 -11.42 -21.95
N VAL A 251 -3.96 -12.05 -23.12
CA VAL A 251 -3.37 -13.38 -23.37
C VAL A 251 -1.85 -13.35 -23.38
N HIS A 252 -1.26 -12.27 -23.92
CA HIS A 252 0.19 -12.09 -23.89
C HIS A 252 0.67 -11.92 -22.44
N GLY A 253 -0.04 -11.12 -21.65
CA GLY A 253 0.25 -10.90 -20.24
C GLY A 253 0.30 -12.21 -19.44
N ILE A 254 -0.69 -13.08 -19.62
CA ILE A 254 -0.76 -14.32 -18.85
C ILE A 254 0.16 -15.45 -19.36
N LYS A 255 0.32 -15.60 -20.68
CA LYS A 255 1.10 -16.70 -21.26
C LYS A 255 2.60 -16.40 -21.36
N ILE A 256 2.98 -15.13 -21.40
CA ILE A 256 4.36 -14.72 -21.68
C ILE A 256 4.87 -13.83 -20.55
N GLN A 257 4.23 -12.69 -20.31
CA GLN A 257 4.76 -11.67 -19.40
C GLN A 257 4.90 -12.15 -17.94
N LEU A 258 3.82 -12.67 -17.33
CA LEU A 258 3.85 -13.15 -15.95
C LEU A 258 4.78 -14.38 -15.77
N PRO A 259 4.76 -15.39 -16.65
CA PRO A 259 5.75 -16.48 -16.63
C PRO A 259 7.21 -16.00 -16.70
N GLU A 260 7.54 -15.04 -17.56
CA GLU A 260 8.89 -14.45 -17.60
C GLU A 260 9.28 -13.78 -16.28
N TYR A 261 8.33 -13.09 -15.63
CA TYR A 261 8.57 -12.49 -14.32
C TYR A 261 8.81 -13.55 -13.24
N MET A 262 8.03 -14.64 -13.25
CA MET A 262 8.20 -15.78 -12.34
C MET A 262 9.59 -16.42 -12.48
N GLU A 263 10.03 -16.68 -13.72
CA GLU A 263 11.36 -17.25 -14.00
C GLU A 263 12.48 -16.34 -13.47
N ARG A 264 12.42 -15.03 -13.78
CA ARG A 264 13.42 -14.05 -13.34
C ARG A 264 13.44 -13.85 -11.82
N LYS A 265 12.30 -14.06 -11.15
CA LYS A 265 12.20 -14.03 -9.68
C LYS A 265 12.46 -15.36 -9.02
N THR A 266 12.83 -16.37 -9.82
CA THR A 266 13.11 -17.74 -9.38
C THR A 266 11.99 -18.28 -8.49
N THR A 267 10.75 -18.08 -8.95
CA THR A 267 9.54 -18.58 -8.30
C THR A 267 8.67 -19.37 -9.27
N ALA A 268 7.93 -20.35 -8.74
CA ALA A 268 6.92 -21.11 -9.47
C ALA A 268 5.50 -20.51 -9.33
N TYR A 269 5.34 -19.45 -8.53
CA TYR A 269 4.03 -18.93 -8.11
C TYR A 269 3.68 -17.61 -8.78
N GLY A 270 2.56 -17.59 -9.50
CA GLY A 270 2.03 -16.43 -10.21
C GLY A 270 0.53 -16.25 -10.01
N ILE A 271 0.06 -15.00 -9.95
CA ILE A 271 -1.35 -14.64 -9.91
C ILE A 271 -1.59 -13.49 -10.89
N TYR A 272 -2.54 -13.68 -11.80
CA TYR A 272 -2.93 -12.71 -12.81
C TYR A 272 -4.30 -12.13 -12.48
N CYS A 273 -4.33 -10.87 -12.05
CA CYS A 273 -5.53 -10.19 -11.58
C CYS A 273 -6.12 -9.31 -12.69
N VAL A 274 -7.36 -9.57 -13.09
CA VAL A 274 -8.07 -8.81 -14.11
C VAL A 274 -9.11 -7.90 -13.46
N LEU A 275 -8.96 -6.59 -13.64
CA LEU A 275 -9.91 -5.59 -13.15
C LEU A 275 -11.04 -5.39 -14.17
N ASP A 276 -12.27 -5.75 -13.79
CA ASP A 276 -13.46 -5.56 -14.62
C ASP A 276 -14.21 -4.29 -14.23
N PHE A 277 -14.35 -3.36 -15.17
CA PHE A 277 -15.03 -2.08 -14.99
C PHE A 277 -16.51 -2.13 -15.42
N GLY A 278 -17.00 -3.31 -15.81
CA GLY A 278 -18.39 -3.56 -16.20
C GLY A 278 -18.73 -3.10 -17.61
N SER A 279 -20.03 -3.02 -17.91
CA SER A 279 -20.56 -2.82 -19.26
C SER A 279 -20.15 -1.51 -19.94
N ASP A 280 -19.83 -0.47 -19.18
CA ASP A 280 -19.38 0.82 -19.71
C ASP A 280 -17.96 0.75 -20.30
N TYR A 281 -17.18 -0.24 -19.85
CA TYR A 281 -15.82 -0.54 -20.26
C TYR A 281 -15.73 -2.03 -20.49
N PRO A 282 -16.47 -2.54 -21.49
CA PRO A 282 -16.62 -3.96 -21.68
C PRO A 282 -15.23 -4.55 -21.87
N ALA A 283 -15.02 -5.74 -21.29
CA ALA A 283 -13.82 -6.50 -21.55
C ALA A 283 -13.54 -6.51 -23.06
N ILE A 284 -12.27 -6.38 -23.45
CA ILE A 284 -11.90 -6.53 -24.86
C ILE A 284 -12.14 -8.00 -25.16
N LYS A 285 -13.35 -8.27 -25.64
CA LYS A 285 -13.69 -9.36 -26.53
C LYS A 285 -12.75 -9.17 -27.69
N SER A 286 -11.60 -9.81 -27.63
CA SER A 286 -10.48 -9.53 -28.52
C SER A 286 -10.98 -9.48 -29.96
N LYS A 287 -10.58 -8.42 -30.66
CA LYS A 287 -10.65 -8.33 -32.13
C LYS A 287 -9.76 -9.40 -32.83
N PHE A 288 -9.25 -10.37 -32.07
CA PHE A 288 -8.35 -11.44 -32.47
C PHE A 288 -8.66 -12.68 -31.61
N ASP A 289 -9.25 -13.70 -32.23
CA ASP A 289 -9.41 -15.07 -31.73
C ASP A 289 -9.98 -15.24 -30.31
N ILE A 290 -11.25 -14.85 -30.09
CA ILE A 290 -12.04 -15.53 -29.06
C ILE A 290 -12.33 -16.92 -29.61
N PRO A 291 -11.89 -18.02 -28.97
CA PRO A 291 -12.29 -19.36 -29.39
C PRO A 291 -13.82 -19.42 -29.30
N MET A 292 -14.50 -19.52 -30.44
CA MET A 292 -15.92 -19.80 -30.42
C MET A 292 -16.10 -21.25 -29.95
N PHE A 293 -16.78 -21.42 -28.82
CA PHE A 293 -17.23 -22.75 -28.40
C PHE A 293 -18.73 -22.83 -28.74
N ASN A 294 -19.11 -23.73 -29.65
CA ASN A 294 -20.50 -23.92 -30.09
C ASN A 294 -21.24 -22.64 -30.58
N ASN A 295 -20.54 -21.72 -31.26
CA ASN A 295 -21.12 -20.45 -31.74
C ASN A 295 -21.60 -19.48 -30.64
N GLU A 296 -21.16 -19.66 -29.39
CA GLU A 296 -21.43 -18.74 -28.30
C GLU A 296 -20.17 -17.92 -27.95
N GLU A 297 -20.36 -16.66 -27.58
CA GLU A 297 -19.27 -15.81 -27.08
C GLU A 297 -18.84 -16.32 -25.70
N LEU A 298 -17.56 -16.65 -25.54
CA LEU A 298 -16.99 -17.02 -24.25
C LEU A 298 -17.04 -15.85 -23.26
N SER A 299 -17.35 -16.13 -22.00
CA SER A 299 -17.23 -15.14 -20.93
C SER A 299 -15.75 -14.80 -20.68
N LEU A 300 -15.48 -13.65 -20.03
CA LEU A 300 -14.13 -13.29 -19.61
C LEU A 300 -13.50 -14.39 -18.72
N TYR A 301 -14.32 -15.05 -17.90
CA TYR A 301 -13.89 -16.16 -17.05
C TYR A 301 -13.43 -17.37 -17.90
N ASP A 302 -14.20 -17.75 -18.91
CA ASP A 302 -13.85 -18.85 -19.80
C ASP A 302 -12.60 -18.54 -20.62
N TYR A 303 -12.46 -17.29 -21.06
CA TYR A 303 -11.28 -16.82 -21.80
C TYR A 303 -9.99 -16.92 -20.97
N LEU A 304 -10.02 -16.45 -19.71
CA LEU A 304 -8.88 -16.56 -18.80
C LEU A 304 -8.58 -18.02 -18.43
N SER A 305 -9.62 -18.83 -18.23
CA SER A 305 -9.48 -20.26 -17.96
C SER A 305 -8.79 -20.98 -19.11
N LEU A 306 -9.17 -20.72 -20.37
CA LEU A 306 -8.51 -21.27 -21.54
C LEU A 306 -7.08 -20.75 -21.71
N ALA A 307 -6.82 -19.49 -21.36
CA ALA A 307 -5.48 -18.94 -21.40
C ALA A 307 -4.53 -19.64 -20.39
N ASN A 308 -5.04 -20.00 -19.20
CA ASN A 308 -4.32 -20.74 -18.16
C ASN A 308 -3.98 -22.18 -18.58
N VAL A 309 -4.91 -22.88 -19.25
CA VAL A 309 -4.73 -24.28 -19.70
C VAL A 309 -3.53 -24.42 -20.65
N GLY A 310 -3.12 -23.35 -21.32
CA GLY A 310 -1.95 -23.32 -22.22
C GLY A 310 -0.60 -23.07 -21.53
N THR A 311 -0.56 -22.87 -20.22
CA THR A 311 0.70 -22.62 -19.49
C THR A 311 1.20 -23.91 -18.84
N SER A 312 2.49 -24.22 -18.97
CA SER A 312 3.12 -25.36 -18.29
C SER A 312 3.37 -25.10 -16.78
N GLN A 313 2.93 -23.93 -16.28
CA GLN A 313 3.16 -23.44 -14.94
C GLN A 313 2.04 -23.95 -14.01
N ARG A 314 2.36 -24.90 -13.13
CA ARG A 314 1.39 -25.53 -12.22
C ARG A 314 0.71 -24.56 -11.24
N TYR A 315 1.39 -23.48 -10.84
CA TYR A 315 0.90 -22.54 -9.83
C TYR A 315 0.71 -21.13 -10.39
N LEU A 316 0.02 -21.04 -11.53
CA LEU A 316 -0.44 -19.80 -12.13
C LEU A 316 -1.96 -19.77 -12.07
N ASN A 317 -2.52 -18.79 -11.36
CA ASN A 317 -3.97 -18.57 -11.24
C ASN A 317 -4.40 -17.24 -11.88
N SER A 318 -5.64 -17.16 -12.33
CA SER A 318 -6.28 -15.90 -12.73
C SER A 318 -7.45 -15.56 -11.83
N LEU A 319 -7.58 -14.28 -11.50
CA LEU A 319 -8.68 -13.74 -10.72
C LEU A 319 -9.36 -12.61 -11.48
N ILE A 320 -10.69 -12.53 -11.40
CA ILE A 320 -11.45 -11.36 -11.88
C ILE A 320 -11.89 -10.57 -10.65
N ILE A 321 -11.58 -9.28 -10.64
CA ILE A 321 -11.94 -8.33 -9.58
C ILE A 321 -12.90 -7.30 -10.16
N ASP A 322 -14.16 -7.39 -9.75
CA ASP A 322 -15.20 -6.45 -10.16
C ASP A 322 -14.99 -5.08 -9.50
N VAL A 323 -14.75 -4.06 -10.32
CA VAL A 323 -14.66 -2.64 -9.94
C VAL A 323 -15.67 -1.79 -10.71
N SER A 324 -16.75 -2.41 -11.19
CA SER A 324 -17.81 -1.78 -11.98
C SER A 324 -18.58 -0.71 -11.20
N LYS A 325 -19.24 0.19 -11.94
CA LYS A 325 -20.14 1.20 -11.36
C LYS A 325 -21.39 0.49 -10.86
N ARG A 326 -21.71 0.61 -9.56
CA ARG A 326 -23.07 0.31 -9.09
C ARG A 326 -24.01 1.44 -9.45
N ALA A 327 -25.23 1.07 -9.84
CA ALA A 327 -26.35 1.99 -9.82
C ALA A 327 -26.51 2.53 -8.39
N VAL A 328 -26.65 3.85 -8.26
CA VAL A 328 -27.07 4.45 -6.98
C VAL A 328 -28.42 3.81 -6.62
N PRO A 329 -28.62 3.29 -5.40
CA PRO A 329 -29.93 2.79 -5.02
C PRO A 329 -30.97 3.87 -5.29
N SER A 330 -31.98 3.55 -6.11
CA SER A 330 -33.16 4.37 -6.26
C SER A 330 -33.67 4.66 -4.86
N LYS A 331 -33.75 5.94 -4.47
CA LYS A 331 -34.33 6.33 -3.18
C LYS A 331 -35.69 5.63 -3.04
N LEU A 332 -35.81 4.75 -2.05
CA LEU A 332 -37.09 4.21 -1.59
C LEU A 332 -37.88 5.32 -0.91
#